data_AF-A0A950W3W4-F1
#
_entry.id   AF-A0A950W3W4-F1
#
_cell.length_a   1.000
_cell.length_b   1.000
_cell.length_c   1.000
_cell.angle_alpha   90.00
_cell.angle_beta   90.00
_cell.angle_gamma   90.00
#
_symmetry.space_group_name_H-M   'P 1'
#
loop_
_entity.id
_entity.type
_entity.pdbx_description
1 polymer ?
#
loop_
_entity_poly.entity_id
_entity_poly.type
_entity_poly.pdbx_seq_one_letter_code
_entity_poly.pdbx_strand_id
1 'polypeptide(L)'
;MTRRLAVRKTYKLWIGGAFVRSESGRYDEADGVNFPRASRKDVRDAVAAARGAAAPWAARTPYNRGQILYRAAEALESRADSMRAPRDEVDACVDVLLHYAGWTDKLQPVLGGVNPVAAPFLSFSLPEPTGVVGVVAPDAPALLGLIAELAPTLAAGNVAVAIVSESEPLVGLDLAEVLGVSDVPGGVVNLLSGRRAELATALGAHRDLNAIVDAGADAELSAELDRLAAETIKRVRHGDAATSYDAAVGDALERMEAVTELKTAWHPVGA
;
A
#
# COMPACT_ATOMS: atom_id res chain seq x y z
N MET A 1 36.23 -27.83 -17.25
CA MET A 1 34.96 -27.15 -16.93
C MET A 1 35.20 -25.65 -16.91
N THR A 2 34.67 -24.92 -17.88
CA THR A 2 34.73 -23.45 -17.92
C THR A 2 33.88 -22.90 -16.76
N ARG A 3 34.49 -22.11 -15.89
CA ARG A 3 33.83 -21.52 -14.71
C ARG A 3 32.80 -20.50 -15.21
N ARG A 4 31.51 -20.85 -15.19
CA ARG A 4 30.42 -19.94 -15.58
C ARG A 4 30.48 -18.69 -14.70
N LEU A 5 30.55 -17.51 -15.34
CA LEU A 5 30.44 -16.23 -14.64
C LEU A 5 29.00 -16.04 -14.16
N ALA A 6 28.85 -15.67 -12.89
CA ALA A 6 27.54 -15.36 -12.32
C ALA A 6 27.08 -13.97 -12.79
N VAL A 7 25.91 -13.90 -13.42
CA VAL A 7 25.22 -12.63 -13.70
C VAL A 7 24.19 -12.43 -12.58
N ARG A 8 24.46 -11.48 -11.69
CA ARG A 8 23.61 -11.22 -10.51
C ARG A 8 22.50 -10.23 -10.86
N LYS A 9 21.32 -10.43 -10.27
CA LYS A 9 20.19 -9.50 -10.37
C LYS A 9 20.57 -8.17 -9.70
N THR A 10 20.17 -7.06 -10.31
CA THR A 10 20.19 -5.74 -9.67
C THR A 10 18.76 -5.30 -9.48
N TYR A 11 18.37 -5.16 -8.22
CA TYR A 11 17.04 -4.72 -7.85
C TYR A 11 16.84 -3.24 -8.20
N LYS A 12 15.57 -2.86 -8.36
CA LYS A 12 15.13 -1.53 -8.73
C LYS A 12 13.93 -1.15 -7.87
N LEU A 13 13.67 0.14 -7.75
CA LEU A 13 12.44 0.64 -7.13
C LEU A 13 11.28 0.33 -8.08
N TRP A 14 10.07 0.23 -7.54
CA TRP A 14 8.86 0.10 -8.33
C TRP A 14 8.09 1.42 -8.26
N ILE A 15 8.12 2.21 -9.32
CA ILE A 15 7.48 3.53 -9.36
C ILE A 15 6.72 3.68 -10.67
N GLY A 16 5.46 4.08 -10.60
CA GLY A 16 4.65 4.34 -11.79
C GLY A 16 4.41 3.10 -12.67
N GLY A 17 4.51 1.89 -12.10
CA GLY A 17 4.39 0.64 -12.86
C GLY A 17 5.66 0.22 -13.60
N ALA A 18 6.81 0.79 -13.24
CA ALA A 18 8.09 0.47 -13.86
C ALA A 18 9.20 0.21 -12.83
N PHE A 19 10.15 -0.63 -13.22
CA PHE A 19 11.39 -0.86 -12.47
C PHE A 19 12.40 0.27 -12.74
N VAL A 20 12.56 1.19 -11.78
CA VAL A 20 13.41 2.38 -11.91
C VAL A 20 14.62 2.35 -10.98
N ARG A 21 15.72 2.98 -11.40
CA ARG A 21 16.88 3.18 -10.51
C ARG A 21 16.56 4.31 -9.53
N SER A 22 17.16 4.27 -8.34
CA SER A 22 17.19 5.43 -7.43
C SER A 22 17.85 6.60 -8.15
N GLU A 23 17.23 7.78 -8.08
CA GLU A 23 17.74 8.99 -8.73
C GLU A 23 19.12 9.37 -8.19
N SER A 24 19.36 9.15 -6.89
CA SER A 24 20.65 9.41 -6.26
C SER A 24 21.77 8.46 -6.72
N GLY A 25 21.43 7.37 -7.41
CA GLY A 25 22.37 6.30 -7.77
C GLY A 25 22.89 5.49 -6.58
N ARG A 26 22.50 5.82 -5.35
CA ARG A 26 22.89 5.09 -4.14
C ARG A 26 22.28 3.70 -4.12
N TYR A 27 23.04 2.73 -3.61
CA TYR A 27 22.61 1.35 -3.44
C TYR A 27 23.19 0.78 -2.16
N ASP A 28 22.57 -0.28 -1.68
CA ASP A 28 23.02 -1.16 -0.60
C ASP A 28 23.05 -2.60 -1.11
N GLU A 29 23.58 -3.52 -0.30
CA GLU A 29 23.72 -4.94 -0.64
C GLU A 29 23.00 -5.82 0.40
N ALA A 30 22.25 -6.80 -0.08
CA ALA A 30 21.66 -7.89 0.71
C ALA A 30 21.80 -9.18 -0.10
N ASP A 31 22.09 -10.31 0.53
CA ASP A 31 22.28 -11.63 -0.13
C ASP A 31 23.22 -11.61 -1.36
N GLY A 32 24.25 -10.76 -1.34
CA GLY A 32 25.20 -10.63 -2.45
C GLY A 32 24.64 -9.92 -3.69
N VAL A 33 23.48 -9.26 -3.61
CA VAL A 33 22.85 -8.50 -4.69
C VAL A 33 22.61 -7.04 -4.28
N ASN A 34 22.75 -6.13 -5.25
CA ASN A 34 22.53 -4.72 -5.02
C ASN A 34 21.04 -4.38 -5.09
N PHE A 35 20.58 -3.54 -4.16
CA PHE A 35 19.27 -2.90 -4.20
C PHE A 35 19.39 -1.38 -4.02
N PRO A 36 18.45 -0.59 -4.54
CA PRO A 36 18.57 0.87 -4.51
C PRO A 36 18.33 1.40 -3.09
N ARG A 37 19.13 2.38 -2.69
CA ARG A 37 18.81 3.25 -1.56
C ARG A 37 18.05 4.45 -2.10
N ALA A 38 16.74 4.45 -1.96
CA ALA A 38 15.89 5.56 -2.39
C ALA A 38 16.30 6.85 -1.66
N SER A 39 15.98 7.97 -2.29
CA SER A 39 16.22 9.33 -1.81
C SER A 39 14.90 10.06 -1.62
N ARG A 40 14.97 11.25 -1.02
CA ARG A 40 13.84 12.18 -0.99
C ARG A 40 13.28 12.52 -2.38
N LYS A 41 14.11 12.49 -3.44
CA LYS A 41 13.61 12.69 -4.81
C LYS A 41 12.79 11.50 -5.29
N ASP A 42 13.22 10.27 -5.00
CA ASP A 42 12.44 9.07 -5.34
C ASP A 42 11.09 9.03 -4.62
N VAL A 43 11.03 9.49 -3.35
CA VAL A 43 9.76 9.68 -2.63
C VAL A 43 8.83 10.63 -3.38
N ARG A 44 9.35 11.79 -3.82
CA ARG A 44 8.57 12.77 -4.58
C ARG A 44 8.06 12.20 -5.90
N ASP A 45 8.91 11.49 -6.62
CA ASP A 45 8.57 10.90 -7.92
C ASP A 45 7.52 9.78 -7.73
N ALA A 46 7.61 9.00 -6.65
CA ALA A 46 6.60 8.00 -6.26
C ALA A 46 5.26 8.63 -5.87
N VAL A 47 5.27 9.71 -5.07
CA VAL A 47 4.04 10.43 -4.71
C VAL A 47 3.39 11.08 -5.93
N ALA A 48 4.18 11.64 -6.86
CA ALA A 48 3.66 12.18 -8.11
C ALA A 48 3.00 11.10 -8.98
N ALA A 49 3.62 9.93 -9.10
CA ALA A 49 3.05 8.79 -9.81
C ALA A 49 1.74 8.30 -9.14
N ALA A 50 1.74 8.17 -7.82
CA ALA A 50 0.55 7.82 -7.05
C ALA A 50 -0.58 8.85 -7.24
N ARG A 51 -0.27 10.14 -7.12
CA ARG A 51 -1.24 11.22 -7.31
C ARG A 51 -1.90 11.18 -8.69
N GLY A 52 -1.12 10.89 -9.74
CA GLY A 52 -1.64 10.69 -11.10
C GLY A 52 -2.58 9.48 -11.24
N ALA A 53 -2.35 8.43 -10.45
CA ALA A 53 -3.14 7.20 -10.46
C ALA A 53 -4.38 7.24 -9.53
N ALA A 54 -4.40 8.14 -8.54
CA ALA A 54 -5.42 8.16 -7.48
C ALA A 54 -6.86 8.27 -8.01
N ALA A 55 -7.15 9.29 -8.81
CA ALA A 55 -8.51 9.48 -9.35
C ALA A 55 -8.93 8.37 -10.34
N PRO A 56 -8.09 7.95 -11.32
CA PRO A 56 -8.42 6.81 -12.18
C PRO A 56 -8.64 5.50 -11.42
N TRP A 57 -7.88 5.24 -10.36
CA TRP A 57 -8.04 4.03 -9.54
C TRP A 57 -9.33 4.07 -8.72
N ALA A 58 -9.61 5.19 -8.04
CA ALA A 58 -10.83 5.39 -7.28
C ALA A 58 -12.09 5.29 -8.17
N ALA A 59 -12.01 5.74 -9.43
CA ALA A 59 -13.11 5.70 -10.39
C ALA A 59 -13.41 4.29 -10.96
N ARG A 60 -12.50 3.32 -10.79
CA ARG A 60 -12.79 1.92 -11.18
C ARG A 60 -13.93 1.38 -10.33
N THR A 61 -14.75 0.52 -10.94
CA THR A 61 -15.81 -0.16 -10.18
C THR A 61 -15.19 -1.01 -9.06
N PRO A 62 -15.88 -1.15 -7.92
CA PRO A 62 -15.47 -2.07 -6.86
C PRO A 62 -15.10 -3.46 -7.38
N TYR A 63 -15.96 -4.04 -8.21
CA TYR A 63 -15.73 -5.33 -8.86
C TYR A 63 -14.40 -5.37 -9.63
N ASN A 64 -14.09 -4.33 -10.41
CA ASN A 64 -12.84 -4.29 -11.17
C ASN A 64 -11.60 -4.19 -10.26
N ARG A 65 -11.66 -3.42 -9.16
CA ARG A 65 -10.57 -3.42 -8.17
C ARG A 65 -10.40 -4.78 -7.52
N GLY A 66 -11.50 -5.45 -7.18
CA GLY A 66 -11.49 -6.81 -6.62
C GLY A 66 -10.84 -7.82 -7.56
N GLN A 67 -11.15 -7.76 -8.87
CA GLN A 67 -10.51 -8.62 -9.87
C GLN A 67 -8.99 -8.39 -9.94
N ILE A 68 -8.52 -7.15 -9.84
CA ILE A 68 -7.07 -6.85 -9.87
C ILE A 68 -6.37 -7.39 -8.62
N LEU A 69 -6.97 -7.25 -7.44
CA LEU A 69 -6.43 -7.85 -6.20
C LEU A 69 -6.43 -9.39 -6.28
N TYR A 70 -7.48 -9.98 -6.85
CA TYR A 70 -7.54 -11.42 -7.11
C TYR A 70 -6.44 -11.87 -8.06
N ARG A 71 -6.19 -11.14 -9.16
CA ARG A 71 -5.07 -11.40 -10.08
C ARG A 71 -3.72 -11.30 -9.38
N ALA A 72 -3.54 -10.35 -8.46
CA ALA A 72 -2.34 -10.25 -7.66
C ALA A 72 -2.12 -11.48 -6.76
N ALA A 73 -3.21 -12.02 -6.17
CA ALA A 73 -3.15 -13.26 -5.42
C ALA A 73 -2.75 -14.46 -6.30
N GLU A 74 -3.37 -14.61 -7.49
CA GLU A 74 -3.00 -15.67 -8.45
C GLU A 74 -1.53 -15.57 -8.90
N ALA A 75 -1.07 -14.36 -9.20
CA ALA A 75 0.30 -14.13 -9.62
C ALA A 75 1.31 -14.42 -8.50
N LEU A 76 0.98 -14.06 -7.25
CA LEU A 76 1.79 -14.39 -6.08
C LEU A 76 1.85 -15.90 -5.85
N GLU A 77 0.70 -16.58 -5.88
CA GLU A 77 0.60 -18.04 -5.73
C GLU A 77 1.44 -18.76 -6.78
N SER A 78 1.34 -18.35 -8.05
CA SER A 78 2.11 -18.96 -9.14
C SER A 78 3.63 -18.83 -8.99
N ARG A 79 4.07 -17.91 -8.13
CA ARG A 79 5.48 -17.58 -7.89
C ARG A 79 5.92 -17.92 -6.47
N ALA A 80 5.09 -18.57 -5.67
CA ALA A 80 5.33 -18.74 -4.24
C ALA A 80 6.69 -19.37 -3.93
N ASP A 81 7.08 -20.41 -4.67
CA ASP A 81 8.37 -21.10 -4.49
C ASP A 81 9.59 -20.25 -4.89
N SER A 82 9.38 -19.15 -5.61
CA SER A 82 10.43 -18.21 -6.04
C SER A 82 10.54 -16.98 -5.14
N MET A 83 9.60 -16.78 -4.22
CA MET A 83 9.62 -15.67 -3.28
C MET A 83 10.69 -15.89 -2.22
N ARG A 84 11.26 -14.79 -1.72
CA ARG A 84 12.26 -14.80 -0.63
C ARG A 84 11.65 -14.85 0.78
N ALA A 85 10.35 -15.15 0.87
CA ALA A 85 9.64 -15.30 2.14
C ALA A 85 9.36 -16.79 2.40
N PRO A 86 9.21 -17.20 3.67
CA PRO A 86 8.71 -18.52 4.02
C PRO A 86 7.40 -18.86 3.31
N ARG A 87 7.22 -20.14 2.92
CA ARG A 87 6.06 -20.57 2.12
C ARG A 87 4.73 -20.26 2.83
N ASP A 88 4.67 -20.48 4.14
CA ASP A 88 3.51 -20.18 4.98
C ASP A 88 3.20 -18.67 5.05
N GLU A 89 4.23 -17.81 5.03
CA GLU A 89 4.04 -16.36 4.93
C GLU A 89 3.44 -15.99 3.56
N VAL A 90 3.92 -16.60 2.47
CA VAL A 90 3.39 -16.37 1.12
C VAL A 90 1.95 -16.84 1.00
N ASP A 91 1.62 -18.02 1.53
CA ASP A 91 0.26 -18.56 1.53
C ASP A 91 -0.69 -17.60 2.27
N ALA A 92 -0.28 -17.10 3.45
CA ALA A 92 -1.06 -16.08 4.17
C ALA A 92 -1.24 -14.80 3.36
N CYS A 93 -0.22 -14.36 2.61
CA CYS A 93 -0.33 -13.18 1.73
C CYS A 93 -1.36 -13.37 0.61
N VAL A 94 -1.39 -14.56 -0.01
CA VAL A 94 -2.36 -14.92 -1.04
C VAL A 94 -3.77 -14.84 -0.45
N ASP A 95 -3.98 -15.44 0.73
CA ASP A 95 -5.28 -15.41 1.41
C ASP A 95 -5.71 -13.99 1.80
N VAL A 96 -4.78 -13.15 2.26
CA VAL A 96 -5.05 -11.73 2.58
C VAL A 96 -5.48 -10.96 1.32
N LEU A 97 -4.79 -11.14 0.20
CA LEU A 97 -5.17 -10.49 -1.06
C LEU A 97 -6.57 -10.92 -1.51
N LEU A 98 -6.89 -12.22 -1.42
CA LEU A 98 -8.22 -12.75 -1.72
C LEU A 98 -9.29 -12.19 -0.79
N HIS A 99 -9.00 -12.09 0.51
CA HIS A 99 -9.90 -11.53 1.51
C HIS A 99 -10.28 -10.09 1.15
N TYR A 100 -9.29 -9.23 0.90
CA TYR A 100 -9.53 -7.83 0.56
C TYR A 100 -10.06 -7.61 -0.86
N ALA A 101 -9.77 -8.52 -1.81
CA ALA A 101 -10.47 -8.55 -3.09
C ALA A 101 -11.99 -8.67 -2.88
N GLY A 102 -12.40 -9.53 -1.95
CA GLY A 102 -13.78 -9.71 -1.53
C GLY A 102 -14.39 -8.50 -0.81
N TRP A 103 -13.61 -7.60 -0.22
CA TRP A 103 -14.14 -6.42 0.48
C TRP A 103 -14.49 -5.24 -0.42
N THR A 104 -13.91 -5.19 -1.61
CA THR A 104 -14.00 -4.03 -2.51
C THR A 104 -15.43 -3.52 -2.72
N ASP A 105 -16.40 -4.43 -2.89
CA ASP A 105 -17.82 -4.13 -3.12
C ASP A 105 -18.70 -4.13 -1.86
N LYS A 106 -18.11 -4.38 -0.68
CA LYS A 106 -18.82 -4.45 0.61
C LYS A 106 -18.62 -3.22 1.48
N LEU A 107 -17.60 -2.42 1.20
CA LEU A 107 -17.27 -1.25 2.00
C LEU A 107 -18.41 -0.22 2.06
N GLN A 108 -18.99 0.15 0.91
CA GLN A 108 -20.10 1.11 0.86
C GLN A 108 -21.38 0.60 1.56
N PRO A 109 -21.85 -0.64 1.33
CA PRO A 109 -22.98 -1.19 2.07
C PRO A 109 -22.77 -1.30 3.59
N VAL A 110 -21.53 -1.54 4.05
CA VAL A 110 -21.22 -1.75 5.47
C VAL A 110 -21.01 -0.43 6.22
N LEU A 111 -20.29 0.53 5.62
CA LEU A 111 -19.94 1.82 6.26
C LEU A 111 -20.84 2.98 5.85
N GLY A 112 -21.48 2.87 4.69
CA GLY A 112 -22.41 3.88 4.21
C GLY A 112 -23.74 3.80 4.95
N GLY A 113 -24.57 4.83 4.78
CA GLY A 113 -25.88 4.86 5.40
C GLY A 113 -26.78 5.95 4.85
N VAL A 114 -28.10 5.74 4.98
CA VAL A 114 -29.11 6.78 4.76
C VAL A 114 -29.36 7.46 6.10
N ASN A 115 -29.24 8.79 6.12
CA ASN A 115 -29.37 9.60 7.32
C ASN A 115 -30.80 10.16 7.42
N PRO A 116 -31.58 9.84 8.46
CA PRO A 116 -32.89 10.43 8.66
C PRO A 116 -32.76 11.92 9.00
N VAL A 117 -33.46 12.78 8.26
CA VAL A 117 -33.39 14.24 8.42
C VAL A 117 -34.79 14.85 8.43
N ALA A 118 -34.99 15.88 9.26
CA ALA A 118 -36.27 16.59 9.39
C ALA A 118 -36.44 17.67 8.30
N ALA A 119 -36.21 17.30 7.05
CA ALA A 119 -36.28 18.18 5.87
C ALA A 119 -36.52 17.33 4.61
N PRO A 120 -37.00 17.90 3.47
CA PRO A 120 -37.30 17.14 2.25
C PRO A 120 -36.02 16.78 1.47
N PHE A 121 -35.13 16.03 2.12
CA PHE A 121 -33.89 15.54 1.54
C PHE A 121 -33.73 14.04 1.81
N LEU A 122 -33.28 13.31 0.79
CA LEU A 122 -32.60 12.03 0.96
C LEU A 122 -31.14 12.34 1.28
N SER A 123 -30.77 12.23 2.57
CA SER A 123 -29.39 12.36 3.02
C SER A 123 -28.74 10.99 3.10
N PHE A 124 -27.54 10.84 2.55
CA PHE A 124 -26.78 9.59 2.65
C PHE A 124 -25.29 9.85 2.73
N SER A 125 -24.58 9.03 3.49
CA SER A 125 -23.13 9.07 3.67
C SER A 125 -22.51 7.87 2.97
N LEU A 126 -21.42 8.08 2.23
CA LEU A 126 -20.66 7.02 1.58
C LEU A 126 -19.17 7.14 1.94
N PRO A 127 -18.47 6.02 2.18
CA PRO A 127 -17.01 6.03 2.24
C PRO A 127 -16.44 6.32 0.86
N GLU A 128 -15.55 7.31 0.78
CA GLU A 128 -14.70 7.62 -0.37
C GLU A 128 -13.23 7.44 0.01
N PRO A 129 -12.36 6.97 -0.90
CA PRO A 129 -10.92 6.86 -0.61
C PRO A 129 -10.32 8.23 -0.28
N THR A 130 -9.40 8.27 0.69
CA THR A 130 -8.68 9.50 1.06
C THR A 130 -7.71 9.96 -0.04
N GLY A 131 -7.21 9.06 -0.88
CA GLY A 131 -6.35 9.35 -2.03
C GLY A 131 -5.01 8.63 -1.98
N VAL A 132 -3.91 9.39 -1.78
CA VAL A 132 -2.55 8.83 -1.71
C VAL A 132 -2.20 8.50 -0.26
N VAL A 133 -1.86 7.24 -0.01
CA VAL A 133 -1.52 6.70 1.31
C VAL A 133 -0.04 6.35 1.36
N GLY A 134 0.65 6.85 2.37
CA GLY A 134 2.03 6.46 2.67
C GLY A 134 2.03 5.27 3.60
N VAL A 135 2.74 4.20 3.24
CA VAL A 135 2.82 2.98 4.05
C VAL A 135 4.26 2.79 4.52
N VAL A 136 4.45 2.64 5.84
CA VAL A 136 5.73 2.23 6.43
C VAL A 136 5.57 0.77 6.84
N ALA A 137 6.15 -0.15 6.08
CA ALA A 137 6.03 -1.57 6.34
C ALA A 137 6.90 -2.01 7.55
N PRO A 138 6.45 -3.03 8.31
CA PRO A 138 7.26 -3.64 9.37
C PRO A 138 8.49 -4.34 8.79
N ASP A 139 9.41 -4.70 9.69
CA ASP A 139 10.57 -5.52 9.33
C ASP A 139 10.29 -7.02 9.34
N ALA A 140 9.33 -7.49 10.13
CA ALA A 140 8.95 -8.89 10.19
C ALA A 140 7.47 -9.05 10.58
N PRO A 141 6.70 -9.91 9.88
CA PRO A 141 7.05 -10.56 8.62
C PRO A 141 7.07 -9.55 7.45
N ALA A 142 8.09 -9.59 6.61
CA ALA A 142 8.37 -8.52 5.65
C ALA A 142 7.38 -8.49 4.46
N LEU A 143 6.93 -9.65 3.98
CA LEU A 143 5.97 -9.73 2.88
C LEU A 143 4.53 -9.56 3.40
N LEU A 144 4.17 -10.34 4.43
CA LEU A 144 2.82 -10.33 4.98
C LEU A 144 2.49 -8.99 5.62
N GLY A 145 3.42 -8.40 6.38
CA GLY A 145 3.23 -7.08 6.96
C GLY A 145 3.03 -6.00 5.90
N LEU A 146 3.76 -6.06 4.78
CA LEU A 146 3.56 -5.14 3.65
C LEU A 146 2.18 -5.35 2.99
N ILE A 147 1.81 -6.59 2.69
CA ILE A 147 0.54 -6.91 2.03
C ILE A 147 -0.67 -6.61 2.93
N ALA A 148 -0.55 -6.82 4.24
CA ALA A 148 -1.60 -6.53 5.23
C ALA A 148 -1.97 -5.03 5.28
N GLU A 149 -1.08 -4.13 4.89
CA GLU A 149 -1.37 -2.70 4.78
C GLU A 149 -1.72 -2.28 3.34
N LEU A 150 -1.10 -2.87 2.32
CA LEU A 150 -1.41 -2.58 0.92
C LEU A 150 -2.81 -3.04 0.52
N ALA A 151 -3.19 -4.27 0.87
CA ALA A 151 -4.45 -4.88 0.44
C ALA A 151 -5.70 -4.08 0.87
N PRO A 152 -5.89 -3.70 2.16
CA PRO A 152 -7.01 -2.84 2.57
C PRO A 152 -6.94 -1.46 1.92
N THR A 153 -5.75 -0.87 1.80
CA THR A 153 -5.55 0.44 1.17
C THR A 153 -6.08 0.45 -0.26
N LEU A 154 -5.69 -0.55 -1.05
CA LEU A 154 -6.11 -0.69 -2.44
C LEU A 154 -7.59 -1.06 -2.57
N ALA A 155 -8.10 -1.94 -1.69
CA ALA A 155 -9.49 -2.36 -1.70
C ALA A 155 -10.45 -1.17 -1.48
N ALA A 156 -10.09 -0.28 -0.56
CA ALA A 156 -10.78 0.98 -0.29
C ALA A 156 -10.72 1.99 -1.45
N GLY A 157 -9.92 1.74 -2.50
CA GLY A 157 -9.80 2.60 -3.67
C GLY A 157 -8.70 3.65 -3.56
N ASN A 158 -7.79 3.53 -2.58
CA ASN A 158 -6.62 4.39 -2.46
C ASN A 158 -5.45 3.85 -3.28
N VAL A 159 -4.43 4.69 -3.44
CA VAL A 159 -3.13 4.33 -4.03
C VAL A 159 -2.03 4.46 -2.98
N ALA A 160 -0.98 3.66 -3.10
CA ALA A 160 0.03 3.52 -2.06
C ALA A 160 1.44 3.91 -2.53
N VAL A 161 2.17 4.59 -1.64
CA VAL A 161 3.64 4.69 -1.67
C VAL A 161 4.16 3.99 -0.42
N ALA A 162 4.71 2.79 -0.60
CA ALA A 162 5.17 1.96 0.50
C ALA A 162 6.70 1.96 0.59
N ILE A 163 7.19 2.20 1.80
CA ILE A 163 8.57 1.92 2.20
C ILE A 163 8.59 0.46 2.66
N VAL A 164 9.32 -0.39 1.94
CA VAL A 164 9.44 -1.82 2.29
C VAL A 164 10.32 -2.00 3.54
N SER A 165 10.35 -3.21 4.11
CA SER A 165 11.24 -3.55 5.22
C SER A 165 12.67 -3.07 4.96
N GLU A 166 13.29 -2.45 5.98
CA GLU A 166 14.70 -2.04 5.91
C GLU A 166 15.63 -3.25 6.11
N SER A 167 15.22 -4.24 6.92
CA SER A 167 16.00 -5.47 7.16
C SER A 167 15.91 -6.48 6.02
N GLU A 168 14.75 -6.62 5.38
CA GLU A 168 14.48 -7.58 4.31
C GLU A 168 13.93 -6.91 3.03
N PRO A 169 14.65 -5.93 2.45
CA PRO A 169 14.13 -5.12 1.35
C PRO A 169 13.89 -5.94 0.07
N LEU A 170 14.65 -7.02 -0.14
CA LEU A 170 14.52 -7.84 -1.35
C LEU A 170 13.17 -8.54 -1.43
N VAL A 171 12.58 -8.90 -0.28
CA VAL A 171 11.26 -9.54 -0.20
C VAL A 171 10.18 -8.59 -0.75
N GLY A 172 10.16 -7.36 -0.24
CA GLY A 172 9.24 -6.33 -0.73
C GLY A 172 9.50 -5.94 -2.18
N LEU A 173 10.75 -5.89 -2.63
CA LEU A 173 11.06 -5.57 -4.03
C LEU A 173 10.74 -6.72 -5.00
N ASP A 174 10.73 -8.00 -4.56
CA ASP A 174 10.28 -9.12 -5.40
C ASP A 174 8.76 -9.06 -5.65
N LEU A 175 7.97 -8.48 -4.73
CA LEU A 175 6.54 -8.20 -4.95
C LEU A 175 6.29 -7.34 -6.19
N ALA A 176 7.22 -6.46 -6.57
CA ALA A 176 7.09 -5.64 -7.78
C ALA A 176 6.94 -6.48 -9.07
N GLU A 177 7.55 -7.67 -9.13
CA GLU A 177 7.40 -8.57 -10.28
C GLU A 177 6.00 -9.20 -10.33
N VAL A 178 5.42 -9.48 -9.17
CA VAL A 178 4.02 -9.91 -9.05
C VAL A 178 3.10 -8.78 -9.53
N LEU A 179 3.27 -7.57 -9.00
CA LEU A 179 2.46 -6.40 -9.39
C LEU A 179 2.50 -6.13 -10.90
N GLY A 180 3.69 -6.26 -11.51
CA GLY A 180 3.91 -6.03 -12.94
C GLY A 180 3.17 -7.01 -13.87
N VAL A 181 2.72 -8.16 -13.37
CA VAL A 181 1.94 -9.15 -14.13
C VAL A 181 0.50 -9.30 -13.64
N SER A 182 0.06 -8.45 -12.71
CA SER A 182 -1.24 -8.54 -12.03
C SER A 182 -2.24 -7.46 -12.48
N ASP A 183 -2.02 -6.82 -13.62
CA ASP A 183 -2.84 -5.72 -14.14
C ASP A 183 -2.99 -4.52 -13.19
N VAL A 184 -2.11 -4.39 -12.19
CA VAL A 184 -2.07 -3.24 -11.28
C VAL A 184 -1.65 -2.01 -12.09
N PRO A 185 -2.50 -0.97 -12.21
CA PRO A 185 -2.15 0.20 -13.02
C PRO A 185 -0.92 0.93 -12.48
N GLY A 186 -0.15 1.51 -13.39
CA GLY A 186 1.03 2.28 -13.01
C GLY A 186 0.71 3.38 -12.00
N GLY A 187 1.46 3.42 -10.90
CA GLY A 187 1.30 4.39 -9.82
C GLY A 187 0.33 3.97 -8.71
N VAL A 188 -0.47 2.92 -8.90
CA VAL A 188 -1.40 2.43 -7.85
C VAL A 188 -0.64 1.87 -6.64
N VAL A 189 0.47 1.18 -6.89
CA VAL A 189 1.43 0.76 -5.87
C VAL A 189 2.81 1.24 -6.29
N ASN A 190 3.54 1.87 -5.37
CA ASN A 190 4.92 2.28 -5.54
C ASN A 190 5.74 1.76 -4.35
N LEU A 191 6.84 1.06 -4.61
CA LEU A 191 7.66 0.41 -3.58
C LEU A 191 9.05 1.05 -3.54
N LEU A 192 9.43 1.50 -2.34
CA LEU A 192 10.70 2.17 -2.06
C LEU A 192 11.51 1.36 -1.05
N SER A 193 12.77 1.09 -1.36
CA SER A 193 13.76 0.51 -0.44
C SER A 193 14.77 1.57 -0.01
N GLY A 194 15.30 1.48 1.21
CA GLY A 194 16.33 2.37 1.72
C GLY A 194 16.22 2.56 3.24
N ARG A 195 16.80 3.65 3.75
CA ARG A 195 16.77 3.98 5.18
C ARG A 195 15.38 4.49 5.57
N ARG A 196 14.66 3.75 6.41
CA ARG A 196 13.30 4.04 6.88
C ARG A 196 13.22 5.45 7.47
N ALA A 197 14.15 5.81 8.36
CA ALA A 197 14.16 7.14 8.97
C ALA A 197 14.26 8.30 7.95
N GLU A 198 15.06 8.14 6.87
CA GLU A 198 15.19 9.16 5.81
C GLU A 198 13.89 9.23 4.97
N LEU A 199 13.38 8.07 4.55
CA LEU A 199 12.26 7.97 3.63
C LEU A 199 10.92 8.30 4.29
N ALA A 200 10.68 7.81 5.51
CA ALA A 200 9.43 8.02 6.24
C ALA A 200 9.27 9.49 6.64
N THR A 201 10.34 10.14 7.11
CA THR A 201 10.34 11.60 7.36
C THR A 201 10.02 12.38 6.08
N ALA A 202 10.66 12.02 4.95
CA ALA A 202 10.39 12.67 3.66
C ALA A 202 8.94 12.46 3.16
N LEU A 203 8.40 11.25 3.35
CA LEU A 203 7.05 10.88 2.96
C LEU A 203 6.01 11.56 3.86
N GLY A 204 6.17 11.51 5.17
CA GLY A 204 5.30 12.15 6.15
C GLY A 204 5.28 13.68 6.04
N ALA A 205 6.37 14.30 5.58
CA ALA A 205 6.40 15.75 5.31
C ALA A 205 5.73 16.15 3.97
N HIS A 206 5.35 15.18 3.12
CA HIS A 206 4.86 15.47 1.77
C HIS A 206 3.43 16.03 1.79
N ARG A 207 3.22 17.18 1.15
CA ARG A 207 1.90 17.87 1.14
C ARG A 207 0.85 17.20 0.27
N ASP A 208 1.29 16.48 -0.77
CA ASP A 208 0.40 15.63 -1.58
C ASP A 208 0.24 14.21 -1.00
N LEU A 209 0.30 14.04 0.33
CA LEU A 209 -0.03 12.79 1.01
C LEU A 209 -1.32 12.98 1.82
N ASN A 210 -2.27 12.04 1.70
CA ASN A 210 -3.58 12.16 2.35
C ASN A 210 -3.67 11.39 3.68
N ALA A 211 -2.98 10.26 3.78
CA ALA A 211 -2.90 9.47 5.00
C ALA A 211 -1.56 8.75 5.13
N ILE A 212 -1.22 8.37 6.36
CA ILE A 212 -0.07 7.55 6.73
C ILE A 212 -0.59 6.31 7.44
N VAL A 213 -0.10 5.15 7.01
CA VAL A 213 -0.24 3.88 7.71
C VAL A 213 1.15 3.46 8.14
N ASP A 214 1.39 3.51 9.45
CA ASP A 214 2.67 3.18 10.06
C ASP A 214 2.57 1.84 10.79
N ALA A 215 3.19 0.82 10.20
CA ALA A 215 3.39 -0.49 10.79
C ALA A 215 4.87 -0.75 11.09
N GLY A 216 5.72 0.28 11.10
CA GLY A 216 7.17 0.14 11.27
C GLY A 216 7.64 -0.19 12.68
N ALA A 217 6.77 -0.04 13.69
CA ALA A 217 7.04 -0.31 15.11
C ALA A 217 8.27 0.42 15.71
N ASP A 218 8.55 1.65 15.24
CA ASP A 218 9.60 2.53 15.77
C ASP A 218 8.96 3.75 16.42
N ALA A 219 8.92 3.78 17.76
CA ALA A 219 8.21 4.81 18.52
C ALA A 219 8.73 6.24 18.28
N GLU A 220 10.04 6.42 18.05
CA GLU A 220 10.60 7.75 17.76
C GLU A 220 10.15 8.21 16.38
N LEU A 221 10.18 7.31 15.40
CA LEU A 221 9.73 7.60 14.05
C LEU A 221 8.22 7.82 13.98
N SER A 222 7.42 7.01 14.69
CA SER A 222 5.96 7.17 14.78
C SER A 222 5.60 8.55 15.33
N ALA A 223 6.27 9.00 16.41
CA ALA A 223 6.04 10.33 16.97
C ALA A 223 6.42 11.47 16.00
N GLU A 224 7.47 11.29 15.19
CA GLU A 224 7.83 12.26 14.15
C GLU A 224 6.81 12.26 13.00
N LEU A 225 6.29 11.09 12.59
CA LEU A 225 5.23 10.98 11.60
C LEU A 225 3.95 11.69 12.06
N ASP A 226 3.57 11.55 13.33
CA ASP A 226 2.44 12.28 13.92
C ASP A 226 2.65 13.80 13.86
N ARG A 227 3.85 14.25 14.26
CA ARG A 227 4.22 15.67 14.23
C ARG A 227 4.12 16.23 12.81
N LEU A 228 4.63 15.50 11.81
CA LEU A 228 4.57 15.88 10.40
C LEU A 228 3.15 15.79 9.83
N ALA A 229 2.36 14.83 10.28
CA ALA A 229 0.97 14.67 9.88
C ALA A 229 0.13 15.87 10.31
N ALA A 230 0.35 16.38 11.52
CA ALA A 230 -0.33 17.56 12.06
C ALA A 230 -0.13 18.83 11.20
N GLU A 231 0.99 18.96 10.49
CA GLU A 231 1.25 20.12 9.61
C GLU A 231 0.29 20.23 8.41
N THR A 232 -0.36 19.12 8.02
CA THR A 232 -1.37 19.11 6.93
C THR A 232 -2.66 18.38 7.32
N ILE A 233 -2.84 18.05 8.60
CA ILE A 233 -4.03 17.36 9.14
C ILE A 233 -4.36 16.09 8.35
N LYS A 234 -3.32 15.32 8.00
CA LYS A 234 -3.49 14.03 7.33
C LYS A 234 -3.78 12.95 8.35
N ARG A 235 -4.52 11.92 7.93
CA ARG A 235 -4.87 10.79 8.80
C ARG A 235 -3.62 9.98 9.11
N VAL A 236 -3.55 9.44 10.32
CA VAL A 236 -2.49 8.51 10.71
C VAL A 236 -3.13 7.29 11.35
N ARG A 237 -2.74 6.10 10.91
CA ARG A 237 -2.99 4.83 11.58
C ARG A 237 -1.66 4.24 11.99
N HIS A 238 -1.49 3.96 13.27
CA HIS A 238 -0.44 3.08 13.75
C HIS A 238 -1.02 1.67 13.89
N GLY A 239 -0.26 0.67 13.48
CA GLY A 239 -0.65 -0.74 13.62
C GLY A 239 0.55 -1.61 13.93
N ASP A 240 0.31 -2.72 14.61
CA ASP A 240 1.33 -3.75 14.75
C ASP A 240 1.44 -4.56 13.47
N ALA A 241 2.63 -5.14 13.26
CA ALA A 241 2.87 -6.06 12.15
C ALA A 241 1.91 -7.25 12.20
N ALA A 242 1.17 -7.49 11.12
CA ALA A 242 0.38 -8.71 11.02
C ALA A 242 1.30 -9.93 10.90
N THR A 243 1.19 -10.86 11.85
CA THR A 243 2.04 -12.06 11.94
C THR A 243 1.36 -13.33 11.41
N SER A 244 0.08 -13.24 11.04
CA SER A 244 -0.72 -14.33 10.47
C SER A 244 -1.84 -13.77 9.60
N TYR A 245 -2.51 -14.65 8.84
CA TYR A 245 -3.73 -14.30 8.11
C TYR A 245 -4.79 -13.68 9.04
N ASP A 246 -5.09 -14.32 10.18
CA ASP A 246 -6.10 -13.83 11.12
C ASP A 246 -5.76 -12.43 11.66
N ALA A 247 -4.48 -12.16 11.93
CA ALA A 247 -4.04 -10.83 12.39
C ALA A 247 -4.14 -9.77 11.28
N ALA A 248 -4.00 -10.15 10.01
CA ALA A 248 -4.09 -9.24 8.88
C ALA A 248 -5.54 -8.88 8.48
N VAL A 249 -6.51 -9.73 8.85
CA VAL A 249 -7.93 -9.57 8.44
C VAL A 249 -8.90 -9.37 9.61
N GLY A 250 -8.47 -9.61 10.85
CA GLY A 250 -9.33 -9.52 12.03
C GLY A 250 -9.94 -8.13 12.26
N ASP A 251 -9.23 -7.08 11.86
CA ASP A 251 -9.62 -5.67 11.91
C ASP A 251 -9.84 -5.07 10.51
N ALA A 252 -10.23 -5.89 9.51
CA ALA A 252 -10.32 -5.47 8.11
C ALA A 252 -11.13 -4.19 7.87
N LEU A 253 -12.23 -4.01 8.61
CA LEU A 253 -13.06 -2.81 8.50
C LEU A 253 -12.33 -1.57 9.03
N GLU A 254 -11.69 -1.67 10.20
CA GLU A 254 -10.93 -0.58 10.81
C GLU A 254 -9.76 -0.14 9.92
N ARG A 255 -9.05 -1.10 9.32
CA ARG A 255 -7.96 -0.84 8.35
C ARG A 255 -8.44 -0.02 7.16
N MET A 256 -9.60 -0.36 6.58
CA MET A 256 -10.16 0.37 5.44
C MET A 256 -10.79 1.71 5.86
N GLU A 257 -11.48 1.75 7.00
CA GLU A 257 -12.02 2.98 7.58
C GLU A 257 -10.92 4.02 7.80
N ALA A 258 -9.76 3.61 8.33
CA ALA A 258 -8.62 4.49 8.60
C ALA A 258 -8.10 5.26 7.38
N VAL A 259 -8.39 4.79 6.16
CA VAL A 259 -7.97 5.40 4.89
C VAL A 259 -9.15 5.84 4.01
N THR A 260 -10.33 6.04 4.59
CA THR A 260 -11.53 6.50 3.87
C THR A 260 -12.21 7.66 4.59
N GLU A 261 -12.76 8.59 3.81
CA GLU A 261 -13.56 9.72 4.29
C GLU A 261 -15.04 9.45 4.08
N LEU A 262 -15.89 9.88 5.02
CA LEU A 262 -17.33 9.87 4.81
C LEU A 262 -17.76 11.16 4.11
N LYS A 263 -18.37 11.01 2.94
CA LYS A 263 -19.01 12.11 2.23
C LYS A 263 -20.51 11.98 2.31
N THR A 264 -21.15 13.01 2.86
CA THR A 264 -22.60 13.09 2.94
C THR A 264 -23.17 13.92 1.80
N ALA A 265 -24.05 13.33 1.00
CA ALA A 265 -24.82 14.02 -0.01
C ALA A 265 -26.26 14.20 0.45
N TRP A 266 -26.84 15.36 0.16
CA TRP A 266 -28.23 15.71 0.45
C TRP A 266 -28.95 15.94 -0.88
N HIS A 267 -29.77 14.98 -1.29
CA HIS A 267 -30.54 15.09 -2.52
C HIS A 267 -31.96 15.56 -2.20
N PRO A 268 -32.44 16.68 -2.78
CA PRO A 268 -33.83 17.10 -2.59
C PRO A 268 -34.78 15.99 -3.03
N VAL A 269 -35.78 15.68 -2.20
CA VAL A 269 -36.87 14.79 -2.57
C VAL A 269 -38.16 15.59 -2.62
N GLY A 270 -38.92 15.46 -3.70
CA GLY A 270 -40.24 16.07 -3.81
C GLY A 270 -41.16 15.46 -2.75
N ALA A 271 -41.84 16.33 -2.00
CA ALA A 271 -42.94 15.94 -1.13
C ALA A 271 -44.17 15.53 -1.96
#